data_AF-A0A1A7Y1G1-F1
#
_entry.id   AF-A0A1A7Y1G1-F1
#
_cell.length_a   1.000
_cell.length_b   1.000
_cell.length_c   1.000
_cell.angle_alpha   90.00
_cell.angle_beta   90.00
_cell.angle_gamma   90.00
#
_symmetry.space_group_name_H-M   'P 1'
#
loop_
_entity.id
_entity.type
_entity.pdbx_description
1 polymer ?
#
loop_
_entity_poly.entity_id
_entity_poly.type
_entity_poly.pdbx_seq_one_letter_code
_entity_poly.pdbx_strand_id
1 'polypeptide(L)' 'SVGKSSMVNYLLGLNDSPYQLYTGAEPTTSEFTVIMHGEKIRSVEGIVMAADSSRSFSPLEKFGQNFLEK' A
#
# COMPACT_ATOMS: atom_id res chain seq x y z
N SER A 1 -8.30 -5.67 -14.95
CA SER A 1 -7.62 -6.10 -13.71
C SER A 1 -8.54 -6.99 -12.88
N VAL A 2 -8.05 -8.08 -12.30
CA VAL A 2 -8.84 -9.25 -11.81
C VAL A 2 -9.46 -9.06 -10.40
N GLY A 3 -9.75 -7.82 -9.97
CA GLY A 3 -10.51 -7.54 -8.73
C GLY A 3 -9.74 -7.60 -7.40
N LYS A 4 -8.40 -7.59 -7.39
CA LYS A 4 -7.59 -7.65 -6.15
C LYS A 4 -7.88 -6.49 -5.19
N SER A 5 -7.82 -5.25 -5.68
CA SER A 5 -8.15 -4.07 -4.88
C SER A 5 -9.60 -4.10 -4.39
N SER A 6 -10.53 -4.57 -5.23
CA SER A 6 -11.94 -4.79 -4.85
C SER A 6 -12.08 -5.82 -3.74
N MET A 7 -11.31 -6.91 -3.79
CA MET A 7 -11.30 -7.94 -2.74
C MET A 7 -10.79 -7.38 -1.41
N VAL A 8 -9.73 -6.56 -1.43
CA VAL A 8 -9.22 -5.93 -0.21
C VAL A 8 -10.25 -4.95 0.36
N ASN A 9 -10.86 -4.10 -0.47
CA ASN A 9 -11.90 -3.18 -0.03
C ASN A 9 -13.10 -3.93 0.58
N TYR A 10 -13.48 -5.07 0.00
CA TYR A 10 -14.54 -5.91 0.53
C TYR A 10 -14.18 -6.52 1.90
N LEU A 11 -12.99 -7.13 2.03
CA LEU A 11 -12.55 -7.77 3.27
C LEU A 11 -12.40 -6.77 4.43
N LEU A 12 -12.00 -5.54 4.12
CA LEU A 12 -11.75 -4.49 5.11
C LEU A 12 -12.91 -3.51 5.26
N GLY A 13 -13.99 -3.67 4.51
CA GLY A 13 -15.14 -2.76 4.54
C GLY A 13 -14.81 -1.32 4.13
N LEU A 14 -13.85 -1.13 3.22
CA LEU A 14 -13.37 0.19 2.78
C LEU A 14 -14.20 0.80 1.64
N ASN A 15 -15.27 0.13 1.19
CA ASN A 15 -16.13 0.69 0.15
C ASN A 15 -16.76 2.00 0.64
N ASP A 16 -16.82 3.00 -0.25
CA ASP A 16 -17.35 4.34 0.02
C ASP A 16 -16.59 5.12 1.12
N SER A 17 -15.42 4.62 1.52
CA SER A 17 -14.50 5.28 2.45
C SER A 17 -13.48 6.11 1.68
N PRO A 18 -12.98 7.24 2.26
CA PRO A 18 -11.84 7.96 1.69
C PRO A 18 -10.56 7.10 1.60
N TYR A 19 -10.52 5.93 2.24
CA TYR A 19 -9.41 4.99 2.21
C TYR A 19 -9.60 3.82 1.24
N GLN A 20 -10.66 3.87 0.41
CA GLN A 20 -10.92 2.87 -0.61
C GLN A 20 -9.75 2.77 -1.60
N LEU A 21 -9.26 1.55 -1.84
CA LEU A 21 -8.27 1.31 -2.89
C LEU A 21 -8.89 1.52 -4.27
N TYR A 22 -8.12 2.04 -5.21
CA TYR A 22 -8.57 2.23 -6.59
C TYR A 22 -8.86 0.87 -7.27
N THR A 23 -10.03 0.78 -7.93
CA THR A 23 -10.54 -0.46 -8.57
C THR A 23 -10.84 -0.30 -10.07
N GLY A 24 -10.26 0.71 -10.74
CA GLY A 24 -10.50 1.01 -12.16
C GLY A 24 -10.05 -0.07 -13.16
N ALA A 25 -10.48 0.07 -14.41
CA ALA A 25 -10.23 -0.88 -15.49
C ALA A 25 -8.79 -0.86 -16.04
N GLU A 26 -8.11 0.28 -15.94
CA GLU A 26 -6.69 0.47 -16.24
C GLU A 26 -5.80 -0.37 -15.29
N PRO A 27 -4.50 -0.57 -15.58
CA PRO A 27 -3.59 -1.23 -14.64
C PRO A 27 -3.65 -0.51 -13.29
N THR A 28 -4.32 -1.16 -12.33
CA THR A 28 -4.82 -0.54 -11.09
C THR A 28 -3.77 -0.46 -9.99
N THR A 29 -2.60 -1.03 -10.24
CA THR A 29 -1.47 -1.12 -9.31
C THR A 29 -0.18 -1.02 -10.11
N SER A 30 0.28 0.21 -10.33
CA SER A 30 1.67 0.53 -10.74
C SER A 30 2.66 0.31 -9.61
N GLU A 31 2.15 0.18 -8.38
CA GLU A 31 2.88 0.30 -7.12
C GLU A 31 2.54 -0.85 -6.17
N PHE A 32 3.43 -1.06 -5.20
CA PHE A 32 3.21 -2.03 -4.12
C PHE A 32 2.67 -1.31 -2.89
N THR A 33 1.43 -1.64 -2.49
CA THR A 33 0.83 -1.11 -1.26
C THR A 33 0.87 -2.15 -0.15
N VAL A 34 1.38 -1.74 1.01
CA VAL A 34 1.34 -2.56 2.23
C VAL A 34 0.22 -2.05 3.13
N ILE A 35 -0.68 -2.94 3.53
CA ILE A 35 -1.78 -2.63 4.45
C ILE A 35 -1.52 -3.36 5.77
N MET A 36 -1.49 -2.61 6.87
CA MET A 36 -1.23 -3.11 8.21
C MET A 36 -2.17 -2.47 9.22
N HIS A 37 -2.44 -3.18 10.31
CA HIS A 37 -3.16 -2.63 11.45
C HIS A 37 -2.36 -1.51 12.13
N GLY A 38 -3.06 -0.49 12.62
CA GLY A 38 -2.50 0.58 13.44
C GLY A 38 -3.61 1.30 14.20
N GLU A 39 -3.25 1.99 15.29
CA GLU A 39 -4.20 2.72 16.14
C GLU A 39 -4.90 3.88 15.41
N LYS A 40 -4.25 4.42 14.38
CA LYS A 40 -4.75 5.51 13.54
C LYS A 40 -4.60 5.16 12.08
N ILE A 41 -5.60 5.53 11.28
CA ILE A 41 -5.53 5.41 9.83
C ILE A 41 -4.54 6.47 9.32
N ARG A 42 -3.50 6.01 8.62
CA ARG A 42 -2.46 6.85 8.02
C ARG A 42 -1.86 6.16 6.80
N SER A 43 -1.40 6.96 5.85
CA SER A 43 -0.50 6.51 4.79
C SER A 43 0.94 6.82 5.19
N VAL A 44 1.88 5.97 4.77
CA VAL A 44 3.31 6.12 5.00
C VAL A 44 4.01 5.87 3.68
N GLU A 45 4.91 6.77 3.29
CA GLU A 45 5.70 6.62 2.07
C GLU A 45 6.62 5.40 2.15
N GLY A 46 6.90 4.76 1.00
CA GLY A 46 7.75 3.57 0.93
C GLY A 46 9.14 3.81 1.52
N ILE A 47 9.72 4.98 1.27
CA ILE A 47 11.03 5.37 1.81
C ILE A 47 11.03 5.48 3.34
N VAL A 48 9.98 6.09 3.91
CA VAL A 48 9.83 6.22 5.37
C VAL A 48 9.58 4.84 5.99
N MET A 49 8.82 3.98 5.31
CA MET A 49 8.55 2.62 5.76
C MET A 49 9.81 1.75 5.77
N ALA A 50 10.68 1.88 4.77
CA ALA A 50 11.93 1.12 4.68
C ALA A 50 12.97 1.59 5.70
N ALA A 51 13.03 2.90 5.98
CA ALA A 51 13.93 3.49 6.97
C ALA A 51 13.52 3.22 8.43
N ASP A 52 12.25 2.86 8.67
CA ASP A 52 11.75 2.55 10.02
C ASP A 52 12.27 1.19 10.50
N SER A 53 13.33 1.23 11.30
CA SER A 53 13.97 0.02 11.87
C SER A 53 13.07 -0.77 12.83
N SER A 54 11.94 -0.21 13.25
CA SER A 54 10.94 -0.95 14.03
C SER A 54 10.09 -1.89 13.17
N ARG A 55 10.17 -1.77 11.83
CA ARG A 55 9.44 -2.58 10.86
C ARG A 55 10.37 -3.47 10.05
N SER A 56 9.84 -4.58 9.56
CA SER A 56 10.60 -5.57 8.77
C SER A 56 10.77 -5.21 7.29
N PHE A 57 10.74 -3.91 6.92
CA PHE A 57 10.79 -3.46 5.53
C PHE A 57 12.14 -2.88 5.07
N SER A 58 13.12 -2.74 5.96
CA SER A 58 14.47 -2.29 5.60
C SER A 58 15.15 -3.09 4.48
N PRO A 59 14.90 -4.41 4.27
CA PRO A 59 15.47 -5.10 3.11
C PRO A 59 14.96 -4.61 1.75
N LEU A 60 13.91 -3.77 1.69
CA LEU A 60 13.42 -3.19 0.43
C LEU A 60 14.33 -2.09 -0.11
N GLU A 61 15.19 -1.48 0.73
CA GLU A 61 16.17 -0.46 0.31
C GLU A 61 17.10 -0.98 -0.80
N LYS A 62 17.35 -2.30 -0.85
CA LYS A 62 18.18 -2.93 -1.88
C LYS A 62 17.63 -2.77 -3.31
N PHE A 63 16.34 -2.47 -3.46
CA PHE A 63 15.72 -2.22 -4.77
C PHE A 63 15.88 -0.77 -5.25
N GLY A 64 16.45 0.10 -4.40
CA GLY A 64 16.77 1.48 -4.71
C GLY A 64 15.61 2.46 -4.58
N GLN A 65 15.94 3.75 -4.65
CA GLN A 65 15.01 4.86 -4.45
C GLN A 65 13.82 4.84 -5.42
N ASN A 66 14.06 4.51 -6.70
CA ASN A 66 13.02 4.40 -7.73
C ASN A 66 11.93 3.36 -7.41
N PHE A 67 12.22 2.38 -6.56
CA PHE A 67 11.23 1.39 -6.10
C PHE A 67 10.41 1.90 -4.92
N LEU A 68 10.99 2.76 -4.08
CA LEU A 68 10.37 3.27 -2.84
C LEU A 68 9.58 4.57 -3.03
N GLU A 69 9.85 5.30 -4.13
CA GLU A 69 9.21 6.58 -4.48
C GLU A 69 8.12 6.46 -5.55
N LYS A 70 8.03 5.31 -6.23
CA LYS A 70 6.88 5.00 -7.07
C LYS A 70 5.72 4.66 -6.18
#